data_AF-H0HQY0-F1
#
_entry.id   AF-H0HQY0-F1
#
_cell.length_a   1.000
_cell.length_b   1.000
_cell.length_c   1.000
_cell.angle_alpha   90.00
_cell.angle_beta   90.00
_cell.angle_gamma   90.00
#
_symmetry.space_group_name_H-M   'P 1'
#
loop_
_entity.id
_entity.type
_entity.pdbx_description
1 polymer ?
#
loop_
_entity_poly.entity_id
_entity_poly.type
_entity_poly.pdbx_seq_one_letter_code
_entity_poly.pdbx_strand_id
1 'polypeptide(L)' 'MDHNPFDVRALRDRIGWTQDRLARFLGVDRSSISRMENGQALSGPVRRLLALLTEAADNGTADALCPEHQVAAE' A
#
# COMPACT_ATOMS: atom_id res chain seq x y z
N MET A 1 6.69 8.06 21.13
CA MET A 1 7.19 7.57 19.82
C MET A 1 5.98 7.01 19.10
N ASP A 2 5.61 7.59 17.97
CA ASP A 2 4.49 7.05 17.18
C ASP A 2 4.92 5.71 16.59
N HIS A 3 4.51 4.61 17.25
CA HIS A 3 4.70 3.28 16.70
C HIS A 3 3.91 3.18 15.40
N ASN A 4 4.57 2.71 14.35
CA ASN A 4 3.89 2.41 13.11
C ASN A 4 3.08 1.11 13.30
N PRO A 5 1.72 1.13 13.31
CA PRO A 5 0.94 -0.07 13.56
C PRO A 5 0.86 -1.00 12.33
N PHE A 6 1.35 -0.56 11.18
CA PHE A 6 1.26 -1.29 9.92
C PHE A 6 2.61 -1.85 9.49
N ASP A 7 2.67 -3.15 9.26
CA ASP A 7 3.71 -3.76 8.45
C ASP A 7 3.32 -3.60 6.96
N VAL A 8 3.83 -2.54 6.34
CA VAL A 8 3.52 -2.17 4.96
C VAL A 8 3.95 -3.26 3.98
N ARG A 9 5.07 -3.94 4.24
CA ARG A 9 5.57 -5.01 3.38
C ARG A 9 4.65 -6.23 3.49
N ALA A 10 4.35 -6.66 4.70
CA ALA A 10 3.50 -7.82 4.93
C ALA A 10 2.09 -7.61 4.33
N LEU A 11 1.50 -6.43 4.49
CA LEU A 11 0.20 -6.11 3.87
C LEU A 11 0.29 -6.20 2.34
N ARG A 12 1.34 -5.62 1.74
CA ARG A 12 1.54 -5.61 0.29
C ARG A 12 1.73 -7.02 -0.27
N ASP A 13 2.57 -7.81 0.36
CA ASP A 13 2.85 -9.19 -0.05
C ASP A 13 1.59 -10.06 0.12
N ARG A 14 0.80 -9.86 1.19
CA ARG A 14 -0.48 -10.54 1.43
C ARG A 14 -1.49 -10.35 0.31
N ILE A 15 -1.56 -9.15 -0.26
CA ILE A 15 -2.48 -8.81 -1.37
C ILE A 15 -1.83 -8.96 -2.75
N GLY A 16 -0.58 -9.43 -2.83
CA GLY A 16 0.13 -9.63 -4.10
C GLY A 16 0.46 -8.35 -4.86
N TRP A 17 0.51 -7.19 -4.21
CA TRP A 17 0.77 -5.91 -4.88
C TRP A 17 2.27 -5.62 -5.04
N THR A 18 2.62 -4.90 -6.11
CA THR A 18 3.97 -4.32 -6.26
C THR A 18 4.10 -3.03 -5.46
N GLN A 19 5.34 -2.61 -5.17
CA GLN A 19 5.58 -1.31 -4.53
C GLN A 19 5.04 -0.15 -5.38
N ASP A 20 5.07 -0.28 -6.71
CA ASP A 20 4.55 0.72 -7.64
C ASP A 20 3.01 0.86 -7.51
N ARG A 21 2.31 -0.27 -7.51
CA ARG A 21 0.86 -0.30 -7.33
C ARG A 21 0.44 0.29 -5.99
N LEU A 22 1.15 -0.08 -4.92
CA LEU A 22 0.91 0.49 -3.59
C LEU A 22 1.19 2.00 -3.56
N ALA A 23 2.26 2.46 -4.22
CA ALA A 23 2.60 3.88 -4.32
C ALA A 23 1.47 4.68 -5.00
N ARG A 24 0.93 4.16 -6.11
CA ARG A 24 -0.21 4.74 -6.80
C ARG A 24 -1.45 4.83 -5.93
N PHE A 25 -1.79 3.76 -5.22
CA PHE A 25 -2.93 3.76 -4.28
C PHE A 25 -2.75 4.77 -3.16
N LEU A 26 -1.55 4.87 -2.59
CA LEU A 26 -1.24 5.80 -1.50
C LEU A 26 -1.00 7.24 -1.97
N GLY A 27 -0.91 7.49 -3.28
CA GLY A 27 -0.60 8.81 -3.85
C GLY A 27 0.81 9.30 -3.52
N VAL A 28 1.77 8.37 -3.36
CA VAL A 28 3.18 8.67 -3.03
C VAL A 28 4.11 8.08 -4.09
N ASP A 29 5.39 8.39 -4.00
CA ASP A 29 6.39 7.79 -4.89
C ASP A 29 6.81 6.39 -4.43
N ARG A 30 7.33 5.56 -5.35
CA ARG A 30 7.82 4.21 -5.03
C ARG A 30 8.93 4.20 -3.97
N SER A 31 9.81 5.22 -3.94
CA SER A 31 10.87 5.30 -2.93
C SER A 31 10.31 5.58 -1.52
N SER A 32 9.18 6.30 -1.43
CA SER A 32 8.44 6.45 -0.18
C SER A 32 7.95 5.11 0.34
N ILE A 33 7.42 4.23 -0.52
CA ILE A 33 7.03 2.87 -0.13
C ILE A 33 8.23 2.09 0.41
N SER A 34 9.36 2.12 -0.30
CA SER A 34 10.58 1.46 0.16
C SER A 34 11.01 1.95 1.54
N ARG A 35 10.96 3.26 1.82
CA ARG A 35 11.30 3.79 3.15
C ARG A 35 10.30 3.37 4.22
N MET A 36 9.01 3.36 3.91
CA MET A 36 7.96 2.93 4.84
C MET A 36 8.12 1.44 5.21
N GLU A 37 8.44 0.58 4.24
CA GLU A 37 8.75 -0.84 4.49
C GLU A 37 10.02 -1.03 5.32
N ASN A 38 10.93 -0.06 5.34
CA ASN A 38 12.13 -0.05 6.16
C ASN A 38 11.96 0.72 7.48
N GLY A 39 10.72 1.05 7.87
CA GLY A 39 10.41 1.62 9.18
C GLY A 39 10.32 3.14 9.25
N GLN A 40 10.28 3.85 8.11
CA GLN A 40 9.97 5.28 8.11
C GLN A 40 8.59 5.53 8.74
N ALA A 41 8.50 6.58 9.57
CA ALA A 41 7.23 7.00 10.14
C ALA A 41 6.19 7.32 9.05
N LEU A 42 4.97 6.85 9.27
CA LEU A 42 3.86 7.09 8.36
C LEU A 42 3.20 8.44 8.64
N SER A 43 2.78 9.14 7.58
CA SER A 43 1.94 10.33 7.72
C SER A 43 0.50 9.94 8.10
N GLY A 44 -0.25 10.91 8.64
CA GLY A 44 -1.67 10.72 8.97
C GLY A 44 -2.52 10.19 7.79
N PRO A 45 -2.44 10.81 6.59
CA PRO A 45 -3.16 10.34 5.41
C PRO A 45 -2.78 8.91 4.99
N VAL A 46 -1.48 8.59 4.98
CA VAL A 46 -1.00 7.25 4.64
C VAL A 46 -1.54 6.20 5.60
N ARG A 47 -1.55 6.48 6.91
CA ARG A 47 -2.14 5.58 7.91
C ARG A 47 -3.61 5.29 7.64
N ARG A 48 -4.40 6.30 7.26
CA ARG A 48 -5.83 6.12 6.95
C ARG A 48 -6.02 5.24 5.71
N LEU A 49 -5.24 5.47 4.66
CA LEU A 49 -5.33 4.65 3.44
C LEU A 49 -4.87 3.21 3.68
N LEU A 50 -3.84 2.99 4.51
CA LEU A 50 -3.41 1.64 4.89
C LEU A 50 -4.46 0.92 5.75
N ALA A 51 -5.17 1.63 6.62
CA ALA A 51 -6.30 1.07 7.36
C ALA A 51 -7.40 0.58 6.40
N LEU A 52 -7.82 1.43 5.45
CA LEU A 52 -8.80 1.05 4.42
C LEU A 52 -8.34 -0.14 3.57
N LEU A 53 -7.06 -0.15 3.18
CA LEU A 53 -6.48 -1.25 2.41
C LEU A 53 -6.45 -2.55 3.23
N THR A 54 -6.22 -2.46 4.54
CA THR A 54 -6.24 -3.62 5.45
C THR A 54 -7.64 -4.23 5.50
N GLU A 55 -8.68 -3.41 5.69
CA GLU A 55 -10.07 -3.87 5.67
C GLU A 55 -10.45 -4.50 4.33
N ALA A 56 -10.06 -3.87 3.21
CA ALA A 56 -10.32 -4.43 1.89
C ALA A 56 -9.56 -5.75 1.65
N ALA A 57 -8.33 -5.86 2.14
CA ALA A 57 -7.54 -7.08 2.07
C ALA A 57 -8.17 -8.22 2.89
N ASP A 58 -8.68 -7.92 4.09
CA ASP A 58 -9.38 -8.89 4.94
C ASP A 58 -10.68 -9.39 4.27
N ASN A 59 -11.32 -8.53 3.47
CA ASN A 59 -12.51 -8.85 2.68
C ASN A 59 -12.19 -9.46 1.30
N GLY A 60 -10.92 -9.60 0.91
CA GLY A 60 -10.52 -10.09 -0.42
C GLY A 60 -10.89 -9.15 -1.58
N THR A 61 -11.08 -7.86 -1.30
CA THR A 61 -11.52 -6.83 -2.27
C THR A 61 -10.45 -5.77 -2.53
N ALA A 62 -9.22 -5.96 -2.04
CA ALA A 62 -8.12 -4.99 -2.19
C ALA A 62 -7.93 -4.56 -3.65
N ASP A 63 -7.96 -5.49 -4.60
CA ASP A 63 -7.76 -5.19 -6.02
C ASP A 63 -8.75 -4.20 -6.62
N ALA A 64 -9.98 -4.14 -6.07
CA ALA A 64 -11.00 -3.18 -6.51
C ALA A 64 -10.65 -1.73 -6.13
N LEU A 65 -9.83 -1.51 -5.10
CA LEU A 65 -9.41 -0.17 -4.67
C LEU A 65 -8.36 0.46 -5.59
N CYS A 66 -7.53 -0.36 -6.22
CA CYS A 66 -6.52 0.11 -7.18
C CYS A 66 -6.31 -0.98 -8.23
N PRO A 67 -7.17 -1.07 -9.27
CA PRO A 67 -7.04 -2.09 -10.30
C PRO A 67 -5.67 -2.01 -11.01
N GLU A 68 -5.13 -3.17 -11.39
CA GLU A 68 -3.93 -3.20 -12.23
C GLU A 68 -4.22 -2.48 -13.54
N HIS A 69 -3.31 -1.59 -13.94
CA HIS A 69 -3.40 -1.02 -15.27
C HIS A 69 -2.93 -2.11 -16.21
N GLN A 70 -3.85 -2.71 -16.97
CA GLN A 70 -3.50 -3.56 -18.09
C GLN A 70 -2.56 -2.72 -18.97
N VAL A 71 -1.28 -3.07 -19.00
CA VAL A 71 -0.35 -2.49 -19.97
C VAL A 71 -0.96 -2.74 -21.34
N ALA A 72 -1.29 -1.67 -22.05
CA ALA A 72 -1.60 -1.76 -23.47
C ALA A 72 -0.40 -2.46 -24.11
N ALA A 73 -0.63 -3.68 -24.61
CA ALA A 73 0.32 -4.33 -25.48
C ALA A 73 0.37 -3.49 -26.77
N GLU A 74 1.46 -2.74 -26.95
CA GLU A 74 1.88 -2.20 -28.24
C GLU A 74 2.85 -3.17 -28.91
#